data_AF-A0A4V2SN46-F1
#
_entry.id   AF-A0A4V2SN46-F1
#
_cell.length_a   1.000
_cell.length_b   1.000
_cell.length_c   1.000
_cell.angle_alpha   90.00
_cell.angle_beta   90.00
_cell.angle_gamma   90.00
#
_symmetry.space_group_name_H-M   'P 1'
#
loop_
_entity.id
_entity.type
_entity.pdbx_description
1 polymer ?
#
loop_
_entity_poly.entity_id
_entity_poly.type
_entity_poly.pdbx_seq_one_letter_code
_entity_poly.pdbx_strand_id
1 'polypeptide(L)'
;MNDGQETAPANAGGVSGAQLRQFIERIERLGAEKQEIADDIKDVYAEAKANGFDPKIMRQVIRLRKMETQERQELETLLDVYLHALEGGAA
;
A
#
# COMPACT_ATOMS: atom_id res chain seq x y z
N MET A 1 48.54 3.36 39.95
CA MET A 1 47.83 2.15 39.50
C MET A 1 46.48 2.58 38.97
N ASN A 2 46.17 2.18 37.74
CA ASN A 2 44.94 2.48 37.02
C ASN A 2 43.95 1.37 37.33
N ASP A 3 43.15 1.53 38.37
CA ASP A 3 42.10 0.56 38.71
C ASP A 3 40.95 0.74 37.73
N GLY A 4 40.78 -0.27 36.89
CA GLY A 4 39.89 -0.28 35.75
C GLY A 4 38.46 0.02 36.16
N GLN A 5 37.95 1.15 35.67
CA GLN A 5 36.52 1.34 35.54
C GLN A 5 35.99 0.26 34.59
N GLU A 6 35.40 -0.77 35.18
CA GLU A 6 34.54 -1.71 34.49
C GLU A 6 33.36 -0.90 33.94
N THR A 7 33.48 -0.49 32.68
CA THR A 7 32.42 0.20 31.97
C THR A 7 31.29 -0.80 31.77
N ALA A 8 30.34 -0.81 32.70
CA ALA A 8 29.04 -1.44 32.52
C ALA A 8 28.51 -1.06 31.13
N PRO A 9 27.93 -1.99 30.35
CA PRO A 9 27.41 -1.66 29.04
C PRO A 9 26.39 -0.55 29.22
N ALA A 10 26.72 0.59 28.61
CA ALA A 10 25.90 1.78 28.61
C ALA A 10 24.45 1.37 28.33
N ASN A 11 23.55 1.80 29.20
CA ASN A 11 22.11 1.73 29.01
C ASN A 11 21.77 2.05 27.55
N ALA A 12 21.52 1.02 26.74
CA ALA A 12 20.76 1.17 25.52
C ALA A 12 19.40 1.69 26.00
N GLY A 13 19.16 2.99 25.80
CA GLY A 13 18.02 3.74 26.36
C GLY A 13 16.77 2.88 26.41
N GLY A 14 16.32 2.56 27.63
CA GLY A 14 15.49 1.41 27.95
C GLY A 14 14.24 1.25 27.09
N VAL A 15 14.35 0.46 26.02
CA VAL A 15 13.18 -0.12 25.35
C VAL A 15 12.71 -1.27 26.22
N SER A 16 11.49 -1.16 26.78
CA SER A 16 10.96 -2.28 27.56
C SER A 16 10.69 -3.46 26.63
N GLY A 17 11.41 -4.57 26.82
CA GLY A 17 11.27 -5.77 25.97
C GLY A 17 9.85 -6.34 25.96
N ALA A 18 9.07 -6.08 27.02
CA ALA A 18 7.65 -6.43 27.08
C ALA A 18 6.80 -5.59 26.12
N GLN A 19 7.02 -4.27 26.04
CA GLN A 19 6.30 -3.40 25.10
C GLN A 19 6.69 -3.69 23.66
N LEU A 20 7.97 -3.97 23.39
CA LEU A 20 8.42 -4.40 22.06
C LEU A 20 7.72 -5.70 21.63
N ARG A 21 7.64 -6.70 22.51
CA ARG A 21 6.90 -7.95 22.23
C ARG A 21 5.43 -7.69 21.90
N GLN A 22 4.74 -6.86 22.68
CA GLN A 22 3.33 -6.51 22.40
C GLN A 22 3.14 -5.85 21.03
N PHE A 23 4.05 -4.96 20.62
CA PHE A 23 3.99 -4.35 19.29
C PHE A 23 4.22 -5.39 18.18
N ILE A 24 5.21 -6.27 18.34
CA ILE A 24 5.51 -7.34 17.37
C ILE A 24 4.31 -8.27 17.20
N GLU A 25 3.78 -8.82 18.29
CA GLU A 25 2.62 -9.73 18.25
C GLU A 25 1.40 -9.08 17.57
N ARG A 26 1.16 -7.79 17.84
CA ARG A 26 0.08 -7.04 17.18
C ARG A 26 0.33 -6.87 15.68
N ILE A 27 1.56 -6.58 15.27
CA ILE A 27 1.93 -6.43 13.86
C ILE A 27 1.81 -7.76 13.11
N GLU A 28 2.26 -8.87 13.72
CA GLU A 28 2.17 -10.21 13.12
C GLU A 28 0.71 -10.61 12.91
N ARG A 29 -0.16 -10.38 13.90
CA ARG A 29 -1.60 -10.63 13.74
C ARG A 29 -2.21 -9.80 12.62
N LEU A 30 -1.93 -8.49 12.60
CA LEU A 30 -2.40 -7.61 11.51
C LEU A 30 -1.83 -8.02 10.14
N GLY A 31 -0.61 -8.56 10.10
CA GLY A 31 0.02 -9.10 8.91
C GLY A 31 -0.72 -10.33 8.38
N ALA A 32 -1.10 -11.26 9.27
CA ALA A 32 -1.91 -12.42 8.92
C ALA A 32 -3.30 -12.02 8.41
N GLU A 33 -4.01 -11.13 9.12
CA GLU A 33 -5.32 -10.60 8.69
C GLU A 33 -5.23 -9.92 7.32
N LYS A 34 -4.17 -9.13 7.08
CA LYS A 34 -3.93 -8.50 5.77
C LYS A 34 -3.70 -9.53 4.66
N GLN A 35 -3.02 -10.64 4.97
CA GLN A 35 -2.76 -11.70 4.01
C GLN A 35 -4.05 -12.44 3.63
N GLU A 36 -4.89 -12.76 4.61
CA GLU A 36 -6.22 -13.37 4.38
C GLU A 36 -7.07 -12.48 3.46
N ILE A 37 -7.17 -11.19 3.77
CA ILE A 37 -7.90 -10.22 2.93
C ILE A 37 -7.31 -10.14 1.52
N ALA A 38 -5.97 -10.18 1.40
CA ALA A 38 -5.32 -10.13 0.10
C ALA A 38 -5.61 -11.38 -0.74
N ASP A 39 -5.75 -12.54 -0.11
CA ASP A 39 -6.09 -13.80 -0.78
C ASP A 39 -7.57 -13.82 -1.18
N ASP A 40 -8.49 -13.37 -0.32
CA ASP A 40 -9.90 -13.18 -0.68
C ASP A 40 -10.07 -12.25 -1.90
N ILE A 41 -9.32 -11.14 -1.94
CA ILE A 41 -9.33 -10.23 -3.09
C ILE A 41 -8.86 -10.93 -4.38
N LYS A 42 -7.85 -11.82 -4.30
CA LYS A 42 -7.38 -12.58 -5.47
C LYS A 42 -8.45 -13.54 -5.96
N ASP A 43 -9.15 -14.22 -5.05
CA ASP A 43 -10.20 -15.16 -5.40
C ASP A 43 -11.37 -14.46 -6.09
N VAL A 44 -11.76 -13.26 -5.64
CA VAL A 44 -12.76 -12.43 -6.33
C VAL A 44 -12.32 -12.06 -7.75
N TYR A 45 -11.05 -11.68 -7.95
CA TYR A 45 -10.54 -11.43 -9.31
C TYR A 45 -10.51 -12.70 -10.17
N ALA A 46 -10.23 -13.86 -9.58
CA ALA A 46 -10.23 -15.14 -10.29
C ALA A 46 -11.65 -15.53 -10.71
N GLU A 47 -12.63 -15.37 -9.83
CA GLU A 47 -14.05 -15.56 -10.11
C GLU A 47 -14.52 -14.61 -11.22
N ALA A 48 -14.21 -13.31 -11.12
CA ALA A 48 -14.57 -12.34 -12.15
C ALA A 48 -13.98 -12.70 -13.51
N LYS A 49 -12.73 -13.19 -13.55
CA LYS A 49 -12.09 -13.68 -14.77
C LYS A 49 -12.82 -14.90 -15.35
N ALA A 50 -13.24 -15.84 -14.52
CA ALA A 50 -14.01 -17.01 -14.95
C ALA A 50 -15.38 -16.61 -15.53
N ASN A 51 -15.95 -15.51 -15.04
CA ASN A 51 -17.19 -14.92 -15.54
C ASN A 51 -17.00 -13.96 -16.74
N GLY A 52 -15.79 -13.85 -17.30
CA GLY A 52 -15.52 -13.09 -18.52
C GLY A 52 -15.13 -11.62 -18.33
N PHE A 53 -14.93 -11.16 -17.09
CA PHE A 53 -14.41 -9.82 -16.83
C PHE A 53 -12.87 -9.77 -16.95
N ASP A 54 -12.30 -8.61 -17.27
CA ASP A 54 -10.85 -8.38 -17.25
C ASP A 54 -10.39 -7.81 -15.89
N PRO A 55 -9.65 -8.59 -15.06
CA PRO A 55 -9.15 -8.12 -13.77
C PRO A 55 -8.24 -6.87 -13.87
N LYS A 56 -7.54 -6.66 -14.99
CA LYS A 56 -6.70 -5.46 -15.18
C LYS A 56 -7.56 -4.21 -15.26
N ILE A 57 -8.63 -4.25 -16.04
CA ILE A 57 -9.58 -3.14 -16.17
C ILE A 57 -10.30 -2.90 -14.86
N MET A 58 -10.72 -3.97 -14.15
CA MET A 58 -11.35 -3.83 -12.82
C MET A 58 -10.44 -3.11 -11.82
N ARG A 59 -9.14 -3.43 -11.78
CA ARG A 59 -8.16 -2.72 -10.93
C ARG A 59 -8.07 -1.23 -11.27
N GLN A 60 -8.09 -0.89 -12.57
CA GLN A 60 -8.11 0.50 -13.01
C GLN A 60 -9.38 1.21 -12.53
N VAL A 61 -10.55 0.57 -12.68
CA VAL A 61 -11.83 1.11 -12.19
C VAL A 61 -11.79 1.34 -10.68
N ILE A 62 -11.28 0.38 -9.90
CA ILE A 62 -11.16 0.53 -8.44
C ILE A 62 -10.22 1.71 -8.09
N ARG A 63 -9.10 1.85 -8.80
CA ARG A 63 -8.18 2.98 -8.61
C ARG A 63 -8.87 4.31 -8.90
N LEU A 64 -9.58 4.42 -10.03
CA LEU A 64 -10.33 5.61 -10.38
C LEU A 64 -11.39 5.93 -9.32
N ARG A 65 -12.14 4.92 -8.87
CA ARG A 65 -13.18 5.08 -7.83
C ARG A 65 -12.65 5.55 -6.48
N LYS A 66 -11.37 5.31 -6.17
CA LYS A 66 -10.72 5.80 -4.94
C LYS A 66 -10.23 7.25 -5.04
N MET A 67 -10.10 7.79 -6.25
CA MET A 67 -9.73 9.20 -6.46
C MET A 67 -10.92 10.10 -6.13
N GLU A 68 -10.64 11.23 -5.48
CA GLU A 68 -11.60 12.29 -5.25
C GLU A 68 -12.20 12.76 -6.58
N THR A 69 -13.49 13.12 -6.55
CA THR A 69 -14.23 13.41 -7.78
C THR A 69 -13.62 14.58 -8.55
N GLN A 70 -13.17 15.62 -7.82
CA GLN A 70 -12.54 16.79 -8.39
C GLN A 70 -11.18 16.46 -9.02
N GLU A 71 -10.31 15.73 -8.32
CA GLU A 71 -9.01 15.29 -8.83
C GLU A 71 -9.16 14.42 -10.09
N ARG A 72 -10.20 13.57 -10.14
CA ARG A 72 -10.48 12.75 -11.32
C ARG A 72 -10.85 13.61 -12.53
N GLN A 73 -11.72 14.60 -12.36
CA GLN A 73 -12.15 15.49 -13.44
C GLN A 73 -10.98 16.33 -13.98
N GLU A 74 -10.13 16.83 -13.09
CA GLU A 74 -8.91 17.56 -13.47
C GLU A 74 -7.95 16.67 -14.26
N LEU A 75 -7.74 15.43 -13.80
CA LEU A 75 -6.90 14.46 -14.51
C LEU A 75 -7.47 14.07 -15.88
N GLU A 76 -8.78 13.85 -15.98
CA GLU A 76 -9.47 13.55 -17.25
C GLU A 76 -9.31 14.71 -18.24
N THR A 77 -9.48 15.95 -17.78
CA THR A 77 -9.28 17.16 -18.59
C THR A 77 -7.84 17.27 -19.10
N LEU A 78 -6.85 17.05 -18.23
CA LEU A 78 -5.44 17.12 -18.61
C LEU A 78 -5.06 15.99 -19.59
N LEU A 79 -5.59 14.79 -19.36
CA LEU A 79 -5.39 13.64 -20.25
C LEU A 79 -5.93 13.93 -21.63
N ASP A 80 -7.13 14.48 -21.74
CA ASP A 80 -7.75 14.88 -23.00
C ASP A 80 -6.90 15.90 -23.77
N VAL A 81 -6.42 16.94 -23.09
CA VAL A 81 -5.50 17.93 -23.68
C VAL A 81 -4.22 17.27 -24.21
N TYR A 82 -3.63 16.34 -23.46
CA TYR A 82 -2.39 15.67 -23.88
C TYR A 82 -2.64 14.70 -25.03
N LEU A 83 -3.74 13.95 -25.03
CA LEU A 83 -4.11 13.07 -26.13
C LEU A 83 -4.36 13.87 -27.41
N HIS A 84 -5.14 14.96 -27.32
CA HIS A 84 -5.36 15.89 -28.45
C HIS A 84 -4.05 16.49 -28.97
N ALA A 85 -3.11 16.84 -28.10
CA ALA A 85 -1.82 17.36 -28.51
C ALA A 85 -0.95 16.31 -29.24
N LEU A 86 -1.04 15.03 -28.83
CA LEU A 86 -0.29 13.92 -29.43
C LEU A 86 -0.88 13.44 -30.76
N GLU A 87 -2.20 13.48 -30.91
CA GLU A 87 -2.89 13.13 -32.17
C GLU A 87 -2.67 14.19 -33.26
N GLY A 88 -2.05 15.31 -32.91
CA GLY A 88 -1.72 16.41 -33.80
C GLY A 88 -2.97 17.20 -34.12
N GLY A 89 -3.07 18.43 -33.61
CA GLY A 89 -4.15 19.35 -33.93
C GLY A 89 -4.40 19.40 -35.44
N ALA A 90 -5.44 18.70 -35.88
CA ALA A 90 -5.91 18.65 -37.24
C ALA A 90 -7.44 18.60 -37.22
N ALA A 91 -7.99 19.80 -37.46
CA ALA A 91 -9.38 20.21 -37.65
C ALA A 91 -10.25 20.37 -36.38
#